data_AF-A0A914M3W6-F1
#
_entry.id   AF-A0A914M3W6-F1
#
_cell.length_a   1.000
_cell.length_b   1.000
_cell.length_c   1.000
_cell.angle_alpha   90.00
_cell.angle_beta   90.00
_cell.angle_gamma   90.00
#
_symmetry.space_group_name_H-M   'P 1'
#
loop_
_entity.id
_entity.type
_entity.pdbx_description
1 polymer ?
#
loop_
_entity_poly.entity_id
_entity_poly.type
_entity_poly.pdbx_seq_one_letter_code
_entity_poly.pdbx_strand_id
1 'polypeptide(L)' 'MNHYGPLPGAKRYAELLHLIEFCFNCANNHSLFLNYVAYVTDRDYFHNSMPEALVDISLGCKT' A
#
# COMPACT_ATOMS: atom_id res chain seq x y z
N MET A 1 10.43 9.46 -35.76
CA MET A 1 10.50 8.24 -34.93
C MET A 1 9.62 8.44 -33.71
N ASN A 2 8.69 7.52 -33.45
CA ASN A 2 7.77 7.62 -32.32
C ASN A 2 8.54 7.27 -31.03
N HIS A 3 8.77 8.24 -30.14
CA HIS A 3 9.56 8.05 -28.90
C HIS A 3 8.86 7.24 -27.81
N TYR A 4 7.67 6.70 -28.11
CA TYR A 4 6.76 6.20 -27.12
C TYR A 4 6.68 4.66 -27.08
N GLY A 5 7.61 3.93 -27.70
CA GLY A 5 7.58 2.45 -27.69
C GLY A 5 6.41 1.84 -28.50
N PRO A 6 6.33 0.51 -28.58
CA PRO A 6 5.44 -0.20 -29.53
C PRO A 6 3.97 -0.21 -29.13
N LEU A 7 3.63 0.17 -27.89
CA LEU A 7 2.27 0.11 -27.37
C LEU A 7 1.51 1.43 -27.58
N PRO A 8 0.24 1.38 -28.01
CA PRO A 8 -0.62 2.57 -28.06
C PRO A 8 -0.65 3.30 -26.71
N GLY A 9 -0.65 4.63 -26.72
CA GLY A 9 -0.63 5.44 -25.49
C GLY A 9 -1.74 5.05 -24.52
N ALA A 10 -2.97 4.85 -25.02
CA ALA A 10 -4.11 4.45 -24.21
C ALA A 10 -3.91 3.13 -23.44
N LYS A 11 -3.22 2.14 -24.03
CA LYS A 11 -2.95 0.86 -23.36
C LYS A 11 -1.98 1.05 -22.18
N ARG A 12 -0.95 1.88 -22.35
CA ARG A 12 -0.01 2.20 -21.27
C ARG A 12 -0.67 2.99 -20.14
N TYR A 13 -1.58 3.91 -20.48
CA TYR A 13 -2.39 4.60 -19.47
C TYR A 13 -3.28 3.63 -18.69
N ALA A 14 -3.93 2.67 -19.36
CA ALA A 14 -4.73 1.65 -18.68
C ALA A 14 -3.89 0.75 -17.76
N GLU A 15 -2.72 0.31 -18.22
CA GLU A 15 -1.79 -0.49 -17.39
C GLU A 15 -1.30 0.30 -16.17
N LEU A 16 -1.01 1.59 -16.32
CA LEU A 16 -0.63 2.45 -15.20
C LEU A 16 -1.78 2.60 -14.19
N LEU A 17 -3.02 2.82 -14.65
CA LEU A 17 -4.19 2.93 -13.78
C LEU A 17 -4.43 1.62 -13.01
N HIS A 18 -4.29 0.46 -13.67
CA HIS A 18 -4.40 -0.84 -13.00
C HIS A 18 -3.30 -1.07 -11.97
N LEU A 19 -2.06 -0.63 -12.24
CA LEU A 19 -0.99 -0.72 -11.26
C LEU A 19 -1.27 0.14 -10.03
N ILE A 20 -1.77 1.36 -10.24
CA ILE A 20 -2.15 2.27 -9.15
C ILE A 20 -3.26 1.63 -8.31
N GLU A 21 -4.32 1.13 -8.94
CA GLU A 21 -5.43 0.44 -8.29
C GLU A 21 -4.96 -0.78 -7.50
N PHE A 22 -4.09 -1.61 -8.09
CA PHE A 22 -3.49 -2.76 -7.43
C PHE A 22 -2.71 -2.36 -6.18
N CYS A 23 -1.87 -1.32 -6.26
CA CYS A 23 -1.11 -0.81 -5.13
C CYS A 23 -2.03 -0.35 -3.99
N PHE A 24 -3.13 0.35 -4.29
CA PHE A 24 -4.10 0.78 -3.28
C PHE A 24 -4.87 -0.39 -2.67
N ASN A 25 -5.28 -1.38 -3.45
CA ASN A 25 -5.93 -2.59 -2.94
C ASN A 25 -4.98 -3.41 -2.06
N CYS A 26 -3.71 -3.55 -2.45
CA CYS A 26 -2.69 -4.17 -1.62
C CYS A 26 -2.45 -3.40 -0.32
N ALA A 27 -2.47 -2.06 -0.35
CA ALA A 27 -2.32 -1.24 0.84
C ALA A 27 -3.42 -1.53 1.88
N ASN A 28 -4.68 -1.71 1.43
CA ASN A 28 -5.76 -2.10 2.32
C ASN A 28 -5.54 -3.48 2.95
N ASN A 29 -5.15 -4.48 2.16
CA ASN A 29 -4.86 -5.82 2.67
C ASN A 29 -3.66 -5.84 3.63
N HIS A 30 -2.61 -5.05 3.33
CA HIS A 30 -1.47 -4.90 4.21
C HIS A 30 -1.85 -4.21 5.53
N SER A 31 -2.70 -3.16 5.50
CA SER A 31 -3.19 -2.52 6.72
C SER A 31 -3.98 -3.50 7.60
N LEU A 32 -4.84 -4.34 7.01
CA LEU A 32 -5.57 -5.37 7.75
C LEU A 32 -4.62 -6.41 8.38
N PHE A 33 -3.62 -6.87 7.63
CA PHE A 33 -2.63 -7.81 8.13
C PHE A 33 -1.80 -7.21 9.28
N LEU A 34 -1.33 -5.97 9.13
CA LEU A 34 -0.53 -5.30 10.13
C LEU A 34 -1.34 -4.96 11.38
N ASN A 35 -2.62 -4.58 11.23
CA ASN A 35 -3.57 -4.48 12.34
C ASN A 35 -3.65 -5.81 13.11
N TYR A 36 -3.91 -6.92 12.41
CA TYR A 36 -3.97 -8.24 13.03
C TYR A 36 -2.68 -8.57 13.77
N VAL A 37 -1.52 -8.35 13.14
CA VAL A 37 -0.22 -8.56 13.79
C VAL A 37 -0.11 -7.68 15.03
N ALA A 38 -0.48 -6.40 14.98
CA ALA A 38 -0.42 -5.48 16.12
C ALA A 38 -1.40 -5.81 17.27
N TYR A 39 -2.50 -6.50 16.98
CA TYR A 39 -3.45 -6.98 17.98
C TYR A 39 -3.03 -8.31 18.61
N VAL A 40 -2.39 -9.19 17.83
CA VAL A 40 -1.87 -10.48 18.30
C VAL A 40 -0.54 -10.32 19.03
N THR A 41 0.29 -9.40 18.56
CA THR A 41 1.51 -8.97 19.25
C THR A 41 1.17 -7.87 20.26
N ASP A 42 2.05 -7.66 21.24
CA ASP A 42 1.90 -6.54 22.17
C ASP A 42 1.98 -5.22 21.40
N ARG A 43 0.96 -4.38 21.52
CA ARG A 43 0.86 -3.09 20.83
C ARG A 43 2.06 -2.18 21.15
N ASP A 44 2.56 -2.23 22.38
CA ASP A 44 3.73 -1.43 22.79
C ASP A 44 5.00 -1.95 22.11
N TYR A 45 5.13 -3.27 21.92
CA TYR A 45 6.24 -3.84 21.17
C TYR A 45 6.15 -3.52 19.68
N PHE A 46 4.94 -3.52 19.11
CA PHE A 46 4.71 -3.17 17.71
C PHE A 46 5.09 -1.73 17.39
N HIS A 47 4.70 -0.77 18.25
CA HIS A 47 5.10 0.64 18.13
C HIS A 47 6.63 0.84 18.15
N ASN A 48 7.35 0.06 18.95
CA ASN A 48 8.81 0.16 19.08
C ASN A 48 9.58 -0.52 17.95
N SER A 49 8.95 -1.51 17.28
CA SER A 49 9.61 -2.34 16.26
C SER A 49 9.36 -1.86 14.83
N MET A 50 8.39 -0.96 14.64
CA MET A 50 7.91 -0.57 13.32
C MET A 50 8.05 0.95 13.08
N PRO A 51 8.40 1.39 11.86
CA PRO A 51 8.48 2.82 11.55
C PRO A 51 7.15 3.53 11.77
N GLU A 52 7.20 4.73 12.36
CA GLU A 52 6.04 5.52 12.80
C GLU A 52 4.98 5.71 11.69
N ALA A 53 5.41 6.05 10.47
CA ALA A 53 4.51 6.21 9.33
C ALA A 53 3.73 4.92 8.97
N LEU A 54 4.32 3.75 9.20
CA LEU A 54 3.65 2.47 8.97
C LEU A 54 2.74 2.10 10.13
N VAL A 55 3.06 2.52 11.36
CA VAL A 55 2.20 2.32 12.53
C VAL A 55 0.88 3.07 12.38
N ASP A 56 0.91 4.32 11.92
CA ASP A 56 -0.30 5.13 11.69
C ASP A 56 -1.24 4.48 10.67
N ILE A 57 -0.66 3.95 9.58
CA ILE A 57 -1.41 3.21 8.56
C ILE A 57 -1.94 1.88 9.10
N SER A 58 -1.18 1.23 9.98
CA SER A 58 -1.46 -0.12 10.47
C SER A 58 -2.41 -0.15 11.64
N LEU A 59 -2.57 0.92 12.41
CA LEU A 59 -3.51 0.97 13.54
C LEU A 59 -4.82 1.68 13.19
N GLY A 60 -4.91 2.17 11.94
CA GLY A 60 -6.01 3.00 11.47
C GLY A 60 -6.01 4.33 12.20
N CYS A 61 -5.57 5.40 11.55
CA CYS A 61 -5.55 6.76 12.09
C CYS A 61 -6.77 7.04 12.99
N LYS A 62 -6.54 7.12 14.30
CA LYS A 62 -7.37 7.97 15.16
C LYS A 62 -6.89 9.40 14.90
N THR A 63 -7.32 9.99 13.77
CA THR A 63 -7.38 11.45 13.67
C THR A 63 -8.35 11.98 14.71
#